data_AF-A0A7J9WEU8-F1
#
_entry.id   AF-A0A7J9WEU8-F1
#
_cell.length_a   1.000
_cell.length_b   1.000
_cell.length_c   1.000
_cell.angle_alpha   90.00
_cell.angle_beta   90.00
_cell.angle_gamma   90.00
#
_symmetry.space_group_name_H-M   'P 1'
#
loop_
_entity.id
_entity.type
_entity.pdbx_description
1 polymer ?
#
loop_
_entity_poly.entity_id
_entity_poly.type
_entity_poly.pdbx_seq_one_letter_code
_entity_poly.pdbx_strand_id
1 'polypeptide(L)' 'MTPVRTTCPYCGEITHLATTEIFLALHDGDGTTGDYSYTCPQCTRTGVHPATRTAVAELLSAGVVPIGRN' A
#
# COMPACT_ATOMS: atom_id res chain seq x y z
N MET A 1 -11.96 -2.43 -11.65
CA MET A 1 -10.95 -2.13 -10.62
C MET A 1 -11.00 -3.23 -9.59
N THR A 2 -9.88 -3.89 -9.31
CA THR A 2 -9.81 -4.97 -8.31
C THR A 2 -9.37 -4.32 -6.98
N PRO A 3 -10.09 -4.52 -5.87
CA PRO A 3 -9.70 -3.93 -4.59
C PRO A 3 -8.40 -4.57 -4.09
N VAL A 4 -7.48 -3.75 -3.59
CA VAL A 4 -6.31 -4.26 -2.86
C VAL A 4 -6.83 -4.82 -1.54
N ARG A 5 -6.65 -6.13 -1.32
CA ARG A 5 -7.06 -6.78 -0.07
C ARG A 5 -6.03 -6.42 1.01
N THR A 6 -6.45 -5.58 1.94
CA THR A 6 -5.62 -5.14 3.06
C THR A 6 -6.39 -5.36 4.35
N THR A 7 -5.71 -5.73 5.43
CA THR A 7 -6.35 -6.02 6.72
C THR A 7 -5.92 -4.99 7.75
N CYS A 8 -6.89 -4.32 8.37
CA CYS A 8 -6.68 -3.49 9.54
C CYS A 8 -6.72 -4.36 10.80
N PRO A 9 -5.72 -4.30 11.71
CA PRO A 9 -5.73 -5.09 12.94
C PRO A 9 -6.87 -4.73 13.91
N TYR A 10 -7.52 -3.57 13.71
CA TYR A 10 -8.61 -3.10 14.57
C TYR A 10 -10.00 -3.32 13.97
N CYS A 11 -10.14 -3.21 12.65
CA CYS A 11 -11.42 -3.32 11.96
C CYS A 11 -11.62 -4.67 11.26
N GLY A 12 -10.54 -5.39 10.97
CA GLY A 12 -10.56 -6.60 10.15
C GLY A 12 -10.26 -6.31 8.67
N GLU A 13 -10.86 -7.09 7.78
CA GLU A 13 -10.65 -6.98 6.33
C GLU A 13 -11.15 -5.63 5.79
N ILE A 14 -10.31 -4.93 5.04
CA ILE A 14 -10.66 -3.70 4.33
C ILE A 14 -11.07 -4.11 2.92
N THR A 15 -12.37 -4.07 2.65
CA THR A 15 -12.93 -4.44 1.33
C THR A 15 -12.84 -3.31 0.32
N HIS A 16 -12.92 -2.05 0.80
CA HIS A 16 -12.91 -0.84 -0.03
C HIS A 16 -11.71 0.03 0.36
N LEU A 17 -10.55 -0.25 -0.22
CA LEU A 17 -9.37 0.62 -0.15
C LEU A 17 -9.02 1.07 -1.55
N ALA A 18 -9.06 2.38 -1.81
CA ALA A 18 -8.66 2.90 -3.09
C ALA A 18 -7.13 2.87 -3.23
N THR A 19 -6.62 2.59 -4.42
CA THR A 19 -5.18 2.60 -4.69
C THR A 19 -4.55 3.98 -4.49
N THR A 20 -5.35 5.05 -4.63
CA THR A 20 -4.97 6.43 -4.32
C THR A 20 -4.79 6.71 -2.84
N GLU A 21 -5.31 5.85 -1.96
CA GLU A 21 -5.17 5.96 -0.50
C GLU A 21 -3.99 5.12 0.03
N ILE A 22 -3.27 4.45 -0.87
CA ILE A 22 -2.06 3.68 -0.55
C ILE A 22 -0.85 4.51 -0.94
N PHE A 23 0.00 4.78 0.04
CA PHE A 23 1.27 5.47 -0.13
C PHE A 23 2.39 4.43 -0.15
N LEU A 24 3.00 4.23 -1.31
CA LEU A 24 4.15 3.36 -1.47
C LEU A 24 5.44 4.19 -1.47
N ALA A 25 6.30 3.97 -0.48
CA ALA A 25 7.65 4.52 -0.43
C ALA A 25 8.65 3.41 -0.80
N LEU A 26 9.38 3.57 -1.88
CA LEU A 26 10.43 2.62 -2.27
C LEU A 26 11.71 2.90 -1.47
N HIS A 27 12.43 1.85 -1.09
CA HIS A 27 13.75 2.00 -0.47
C HIS A 27 14.80 2.37 -1.52
N ASP A 28 15.72 3.25 -1.13
CA ASP A 28 16.86 3.66 -1.96
C ASP A 28 17.75 2.45 -2.28
N GLY A 29 17.91 2.17 -3.59
CA GLY A 29 18.53 0.95 -4.11
C GLY A 29 17.84 0.50 -5.39
N ASP A 30 17.38 -0.75 -5.42
CA ASP A 30 16.77 -1.38 -6.60
C ASP A 30 15.36 -0.88 -6.95
N GLY A 31 14.71 -0.10 -6.07
CA GLY A 31 13.32 0.33 -6.26
C GLY A 31 12.32 -0.83 -6.31
N THR A 32 12.73 -2.00 -5.83
CA THR A 32 11.90 -3.21 -5.82
C THR A 32 11.39 -3.57 -4.44
N THR A 33 11.90 -2.96 -3.38
CA THR A 33 11.37 -3.10 -2.02
C THR A 33 11.02 -1.72 -1.48
N GLY A 34 10.19 -1.69 -0.46
CA GLY A 34 9.78 -0.43 0.15
C GLY A 34 8.92 -0.66 1.38
N ASP A 35 8.24 0.39 1.78
CA ASP A 35 7.16 0.36 2.76
C ASP A 35 5.92 0.94 2.10
N TYR A 36 4.77 0.31 2.35
CA TYR A 36 3.50 0.90 1.96
C TYR A 36 2.68 1.22 3.21
N SER A 37 1.94 2.31 3.12
CA SER A 37 1.06 2.76 4.18
C SER A 37 -0.30 3.13 3.63
N TYR A 38 -1.34 2.95 4.44
CA TYR A 38 -2.71 3.21 4.04
C TYR A 38 -3.50 3.75 5.22
N THR A 39 -4.56 4.50 4.94
CA THR A 39 -5.51 4.95 5.96
C THR A 39 -6.73 4.05 5.94
N CYS A 40 -7.05 3.41 7.07
CA CYS A 40 -8.24 2.58 7.16
C CYS A 40 -9.50 3.46 7.10
N PRO A 41 -10.43 3.24 6.16
CA PRO A 41 -11.63 4.07 6.04
C PRO A 41 -12.63 3.88 7.20
N GLN A 42 -12.53 2.78 7.96
CA GLN A 42 -13.42 2.54 9.11
C GLN A 42 -12.98 3.21 10.40
N CYS A 43 -11.68 3.19 10.72
CA CYS A 43 -11.16 3.73 11.97
C CYS A 43 -10.19 4.90 11.79
N THR A 44 -9.94 5.32 10.54
CA THR A 44 -8.99 6.39 10.17
C THR A 44 -7.56 6.18 10.66
N ARG A 45 -7.21 4.96 11.08
CA ARG A 45 -5.84 4.64 11.50
C ARG A 45 -4.97 4.35 10.30
N THR A 46 -3.74 4.84 10.38
CA THR A 46 -2.71 4.56 9.39
C THR A 46 -2.04 3.22 9.71
N GLY A 47 -2.09 2.29 8.76
CA GLY A 47 -1.28 1.07 8.78
C GLY A 47 0.00 1.28 7.99
N VAL A 48 1.12 0.73 8.48
CA VAL A 48 2.40 0.73 7.77
C VAL A 48 2.88 -0.71 7.68
N HIS A 49 3.22 -1.15 6.48
CA HIS A 49 3.62 -2.51 6.20
C HIS A 49 4.83 -2.54 5.26
N PRO A 50 5.77 -3.48 5.46
CA PRO A 50 6.87 -3.66 4.53
C PRO A 50 6.33 -4.17 3.19
N ALA A 51 6.75 -3.52 2.10
CA ALA A 51 6.51 -3.93 0.73
C ALA A 51 7.69 -4.76 0.22
N THR A 52 7.50 -6.09 0.16
CA THR A 52 8.45 -6.97 -0.53
C THR A 52 8.37 -6.76 -2.04
N ARG A 53 9.33 -7.33 -2.79
CA ARG A 53 9.35 -7.29 -4.26
C ARG A 53 8.04 -7.69 -4.92
N THR A 54 7.40 -8.73 -4.41
CA THR A 54 6.10 -9.17 -4.90
C THR A 54 5.02 -8.13 -4.60
N ALA A 55 4.95 -7.64 -3.37
CA ALA A 55 3.97 -6.64 -2.97
C ALA A 55 4.13 -5.32 -3.76
N VAL A 56 5.36 -4.86 -3.98
CA VAL A 56 5.65 -3.69 -4.82
C VAL A 56 5.12 -3.91 -6.24
N ALA A 57 5.42 -5.06 -6.86
CA ALA A 57 4.94 -5.36 -8.20
C ALA A 57 3.40 -5.43 -8.28
N GLU A 58 2.75 -5.99 -7.27
CA GLU A 58 1.28 -6.04 -7.17
C GLU A 58 0.68 -4.64 -7.02
N LEU A 59 1.23 -3.81 -6.13
CA LEU A 59 0.78 -2.43 -5.90
C LEU A 59 0.94 -1.57 -7.16
N LEU A 60 2.08 -1.67 -7.85
CA LEU A 60 2.33 -0.99 -9.12
C LEU A 60 1.35 -1.46 -10.21
N SER A 61 1.08 -2.77 -10.30
CA SER A 61 0.14 -3.36 -11.25
C SER A 61 -1.31 -2.93 -10.96
N ALA A 62 -1.65 -2.70 -9.70
CA ALA A 62 -2.94 -2.14 -9.28
C ALA A 62 -3.05 -0.63 -9.58
N GLY A 63 -1.95 0.04 -9.93
CA GLY A 63 -1.91 1.48 -10.25
C GLY A 63 -1.55 2.39 -9.08
N VAL A 64 -0.94 1.85 -8.01
CA VAL A 64 -0.39 2.65 -6.92
C VAL A 64 0.87 3.36 -7.40
N VAL A 65 0.96 4.67 -7.16
CA VAL A 65 2.11 5.48 -7.57
C VAL A 65 3.09 5.62 -6.40
N PRO A 66 4.36 5.22 -6.56
CA PRO A 66 5.34 5.37 -5.49
C PRO A 66 5.72 6.84 -5.28
N ILE A 67 5.77 7.26 -4.02
CA ILE A 67 6.22 8.58 -3.58
C ILE A 67 7.74 8.54 -3.39
N GLY A 68 8.49 8.67 -4.48
CA GLY A 68 9.95 8.59 -4.42
C GLY A 68 10.63 8.66 -5.78
N ARG A 69 10.45 9.77 -6.50
CA ARG A 69 11.23 10.10 -7.71
C ARG A 69 11.50 11.62 -7.72
N ASN A 70 12.67 12.03 -7.22
CA ASN A 70 13.34 13.24 -7.68
C ASN A 70 14.62 12.82 -8.42
#